data_AF-A0A345GWY9-F1
#
_entry.id   AF-A0A345GWY9-F1
#
_cell.length_a   1.000
_cell.length_b   1.000
_cell.length_c   1.000
_cell.angle_alpha   90.00
_cell.angle_beta   90.00
_cell.angle_gamma   90.00
#
_symmetry.space_group_name_H-M   'P 1'
#
loop_
_entity.id
_entity.type
_entity.pdbx_description
1 polymer ?
#
loop_
_entity_poly.entity_id
_entity_poly.type
_entity_poly.pdbx_seq_one_letter_code
_entity_poly.pdbx_strand_id
1 'polypeptide(L)'
;MKIGILIIFRNDENIIDVQKFIELFSQNVKLNVCLVNNESTDNTFALLKEIQEEAELSISVIDVKKNRGHDAAVKAGIRYLNSAHDLPFILCLKTYVSEDFLTLEKVFASIQQEKGIVTGLFQKTKRIVQKNVFSLRGVLEFQT
;
A
#
# COMPACT_ATOMS: atom_id res chain seq x y z
N MET A 1 14.64 -6.33 -5.52
CA MET A 1 14.28 -6.27 -4.08
C MET A 1 12.77 -6.44 -3.96
N LYS A 2 12.26 -7.23 -3.00
CA LYS A 2 10.81 -7.36 -2.80
C LYS A 2 10.33 -6.24 -1.88
N ILE A 3 9.34 -5.47 -2.29
CA ILE A 3 8.77 -4.35 -1.54
C ILE A 3 7.29 -4.63 -1.35
N GLY A 4 6.81 -4.45 -0.12
CA GLY A 4 5.39 -4.44 0.21
C GLY A 4 4.83 -3.04 0.12
N ILE A 5 3.63 -2.89 -0.45
CA ILE A 5 2.83 -1.68 -0.35
C ILE A 5 1.63 -1.99 0.54
N LEU A 6 1.41 -1.18 1.57
CA LEU A 6 0.28 -1.27 2.48
C LEU A 6 -0.56 -0.01 2.39
N ILE A 7 -1.85 -0.14 2.11
CA ILE A 7 -2.77 0.99 2.03
C ILE A 7 -4.00 0.67 2.88
N ILE A 8 -4.36 1.58 3.79
CA ILE A 8 -5.55 1.42 4.62
C ILE A 8 -6.65 2.34 4.07
N PHE A 9 -7.84 1.78 3.97
CA PHE A 9 -9.06 2.45 3.53
C PHE A 9 -10.12 2.43 4.63
N ARG A 10 -10.91 3.49 4.70
CA ARG A 10 -12.09 3.61 5.56
C ARG A 10 -13.07 4.64 4.99
N ASN A 11 -14.20 4.16 4.49
CA ASN A 11 -15.25 4.98 3.89
C ASN A 11 -14.75 5.84 2.71
N ASP A 12 -13.99 5.22 1.81
CA ASP A 12 -13.31 5.85 0.68
C ASP A 12 -14.00 5.56 -0.67
N GLU A 13 -15.27 5.12 -0.67
CA GLU A 13 -15.95 4.67 -1.91
C GLU A 13 -15.93 5.73 -3.03
N ASN A 14 -16.00 7.00 -2.66
CA ASN A 14 -16.10 8.12 -3.60
C ASN A 14 -14.75 8.54 -4.19
N ILE A 15 -13.64 8.04 -3.65
CA ILE A 15 -12.29 8.39 -4.09
C ILE A 15 -11.51 7.20 -4.65
N ILE A 16 -12.07 5.99 -4.56
CA ILE A 16 -11.51 4.79 -5.17
C ILE A 16 -11.96 4.75 -6.64
N ASP A 17 -11.00 4.90 -7.53
CA ASP A 17 -11.18 4.68 -8.98
C ASP A 17 -10.64 3.29 -9.33
N VAL A 18 -11.53 2.30 -9.39
CA VAL A 18 -11.18 0.89 -9.59
C VAL A 18 -10.35 0.69 -10.86
N GLN A 19 -10.75 1.33 -11.96
CA GLN A 19 -10.08 1.18 -13.25
C GLN A 19 -8.63 1.70 -13.19
N LYS A 20 -8.43 2.87 -12.58
CA LYS A 20 -7.07 3.40 -12.39
C LYS A 20 -6.20 2.51 -11.52
N PHE A 21 -6.74 1.89 -10.48
CA PHE A 21 -6.00 0.94 -9.65
C PHE A 21 -5.63 -0.33 -10.44
N ILE A 22 -6.55 -0.88 -11.22
CA ILE A 22 -6.29 -2.05 -12.09
C ILE A 22 -5.16 -1.71 -13.08
N GLU A 23 -5.25 -0.56 -13.76
CA GLU A 23 -4.24 -0.09 -14.70
C GLU A 23 -2.88 0.08 -14.02
N LEU A 24 -2.83 0.73 -12.85
CA LEU A 24 -1.60 0.92 -12.09
C LEU A 24 -0.95 -0.41 -11.69
N PHE A 25 -1.76 -1.40 -11.32
CA PHE A 25 -1.30 -2.70 -10.87
C PHE A 25 -0.88 -3.63 -12.01
N SER A 26 -1.38 -3.43 -13.24
CA SER A 26 -0.92 -4.16 -14.44
C SER A 26 0.58 -3.95 -14.74
N GLN A 27 1.20 -2.88 -14.24
CA GLN A 27 2.50 -2.44 -14.72
C GLN A 27 3.72 -3.09 -14.03
N ASN A 28 3.57 -3.92 -12.98
CA ASN A 28 4.72 -4.30 -12.15
C ASN A 28 4.65 -5.66 -11.42
N VAL A 29 5.40 -6.66 -11.90
CA VAL A 29 5.36 -8.05 -11.37
C VAL A 29 6.14 -8.31 -10.06
N LYS A 30 6.87 -7.33 -9.51
CA LYS A 30 7.77 -7.53 -8.35
C LYS A 30 7.23 -6.97 -7.01
N LEU A 31 6.01 -6.44 -6.99
CA LEU A 31 5.39 -5.83 -5.82
C LEU A 31 4.37 -6.76 -5.16
N ASN A 32 4.23 -6.65 -3.84
CA ASN A 32 3.12 -7.25 -3.11
C ASN A 32 2.29 -6.13 -2.49
N VAL A 33 1.01 -6.06 -2.84
CA VAL A 33 0.13 -4.99 -2.38
C VAL A 33 -0.87 -5.56 -1.39
N CYS A 34 -1.00 -4.90 -0.23
CA CYS A 34 -2.03 -5.21 0.75
C CYS A 34 -2.95 -4.00 0.92
N LEU A 35 -4.22 -4.20 0.58
CA LEU A 35 -5.30 -3.23 0.77
C LEU A 35 -6.08 -3.65 2.03
N VAL A 36 -6.22 -2.75 3.00
CA VAL A 36 -6.91 -3.05 4.25
C VAL A 36 -8.15 -2.20 4.37
N ASN A 37 -9.32 -2.85 4.38
CA ASN A 37 -10.56 -2.21 4.80
C ASN A 37 -10.60 -2.12 6.32
N ASN A 38 -10.78 -0.91 6.85
CA ASN A 38 -10.85 -0.65 8.28
C ASN A 38 -12.25 -0.19 8.69
N GLU A 39 -13.17 -1.16 8.82
CA GLU A 39 -14.53 -0.93 9.29
C GLU A 39 -15.30 0.12 8.46
N SER A 40 -15.22 0.01 7.13
CA SER A 40 -16.06 0.83 6.26
C SER A 40 -17.52 0.39 6.36
N THR A 41 -18.42 1.37 6.32
CA THR A 41 -19.88 1.20 6.31
C THR A 41 -20.49 1.43 4.93
N ASP A 42 -19.66 1.81 3.96
CA ASP A 42 -19.99 2.13 2.59
C ASP A 42 -19.49 1.03 1.63
N ASN A 43 -19.45 1.28 0.32
CA ASN A 43 -19.06 0.28 -0.66
C ASN A 43 -17.54 0.03 -0.77
N THR A 44 -16.71 0.66 0.07
CA THR A 44 -15.24 0.58 0.02
C THR A 44 -14.73 -0.86 -0.09
N PHE A 45 -15.20 -1.76 0.77
CA PHE A 45 -14.68 -3.14 0.79
C PHE A 45 -14.97 -3.90 -0.51
N ALA A 46 -16.13 -3.67 -1.13
CA ALA A 46 -16.49 -4.29 -2.40
C ALA A 46 -15.59 -3.78 -3.53
N LEU A 47 -15.33 -2.47 -3.58
CA LEU A 47 -14.42 -1.88 -4.58
C LEU A 47 -12.99 -2.42 -4.44
N LEU A 48 -12.48 -2.60 -3.20
CA LEU A 48 -11.17 -3.22 -2.98
C LEU A 48 -11.13 -4.67 -3.46
N LYS A 49 -12.25 -5.39 -3.36
CA LYS A 49 -12.37 -6.77 -3.84
C LYS A 49 -12.40 -6.85 -5.36
N GLU A 50 -13.12 -5.96 -6.01
CA GLU A 50 -13.12 -5.82 -7.47
C GLU A 50 -11.70 -5.57 -7.99
N ILE A 51 -10.95 -4.64 -7.36
CA ILE A 51 -9.55 -4.40 -7.69
C ILE A 51 -8.68 -5.67 -7.53
N GLN A 52 -8.93 -6.47 -6.48
CA GLN A 52 -8.19 -7.71 -6.24
C GLN A 52 -8.47 -8.79 -7.29
N GLU A 53 -9.72 -8.87 -7.78
CA GLU A 53 -10.16 -9.90 -8.72
C GLU A 53 -9.70 -9.60 -10.15
N GLU A 54 -9.70 -8.32 -10.54
CA GLU A 54 -9.42 -7.89 -11.91
C GLU A 54 -7.93 -7.55 -12.16
N ALA A 55 -7.16 -7.21 -11.12
CA ALA A 55 -5.75 -6.88 -11.29
C ALA A 55 -4.87 -8.12 -11.48
N GLU A 56 -3.93 -8.05 -12.43
CA GLU A 56 -2.94 -9.12 -12.66
C GLU A 56 -1.90 -9.25 -11.54
N LEU A 57 -1.75 -8.20 -10.72
CA LEU A 57 -0.82 -8.14 -9.60
C LEU A 57 -1.31 -9.00 -8.42
N SER A 58 -0.38 -9.58 -7.67
CA SER A 58 -0.71 -10.24 -6.39
C SER A 58 -1.16 -9.22 -5.33
N ILE A 59 -2.47 -9.00 -5.26
CA ILE A 59 -3.13 -8.12 -4.30
C ILE A 59 -3.78 -8.93 -3.19
N SER A 60 -3.59 -8.49 -1.96
CA SER A 60 -4.22 -9.06 -0.76
C SER A 60 -5.16 -8.07 -0.13
N VAL A 61 -6.43 -8.42 0.00
CA VAL A 61 -7.44 -7.59 0.68
C VAL A 61 -7.73 -8.16 2.06
N ILE A 62 -7.57 -7.33 3.09
CA ILE A 62 -7.88 -7.66 4.48
C ILE A 62 -9.07 -6.85 4.94
N ASP A 63 -10.05 -7.51 5.55
CA ASP A 63 -11.22 -6.86 6.14
C ASP A 63 -11.14 -6.86 7.68
N VAL A 64 -10.96 -5.68 8.26
CA VAL A 64 -10.95 -5.48 9.72
C VAL A 64 -12.36 -5.09 10.17
N LYS A 65 -13.17 -6.10 10.48
CA LYS A 65 -14.59 -5.96 10.84
C LYS A 65 -14.88 -5.39 12.23
N LYS A 66 -13.91 -5.43 13.15
CA LYS A 66 -14.09 -4.97 14.53
C LYS A 66 -13.27 -3.71 14.76
N ASN A 67 -13.91 -2.65 15.23
CA ASN A 67 -13.20 -1.46 15.68
C ASN A 67 -12.24 -1.80 16.83
N ARG A 68 -10.95 -1.85 16.50
CA ARG A 68 -9.85 -1.98 17.48
C ARG A 68 -8.88 -0.80 17.37
N GLY A 69 -9.36 0.30 16.78
CA GLY A 69 -8.55 1.45 16.43
C GLY A 69 -7.76 1.27 15.14
N HIS A 70 -7.40 2.41 14.54
CA HIS A 70 -6.74 2.49 13.25
C HIS A 70 -5.37 1.78 13.21
N ASP A 71 -4.58 1.89 14.28
CA ASP A 71 -3.29 1.20 14.37
C ASP A 71 -3.41 -0.32 14.35
N ALA A 72 -4.56 -0.89 14.77
CA ALA A 72 -4.79 -2.31 14.68
C ALA A 72 -4.94 -2.78 13.22
N ALA A 73 -5.57 -1.98 12.37
CA ALA A 73 -5.67 -2.25 10.93
C ALA A 73 -4.30 -2.17 10.25
N VAL A 74 -3.51 -1.14 10.57
CA VAL A 74 -2.12 -1.01 10.10
C VAL A 74 -1.29 -2.24 10.52
N LYS A 75 -1.36 -2.64 11.79
CA LYS A 75 -0.65 -3.83 12.29
C LYS A 75 -1.12 -5.13 11.65
N ALA A 76 -2.40 -5.25 11.30
CA ALA A 76 -2.92 -6.42 10.60
C ALA A 76 -2.30 -6.54 9.19
N GLY A 77 -2.25 -5.45 8.44
CA GLY A 77 -1.60 -5.40 7.13
C GLY A 77 -0.10 -5.69 7.19
N ILE A 78 0.63 -5.06 8.11
CA ILE A 78 2.06 -5.32 8.31
C ILE A 78 2.32 -6.79 8.64
N ARG A 79 1.54 -7.37 9.56
CA ARG A 79 1.68 -8.78 9.94
C ARG A 79 1.44 -9.71 8.75
N TYR A 80 0.43 -9.42 7.93
CA TYR A 80 0.14 -10.20 6.73
C TYR A 80 1.32 -10.15 5.75
N LEU A 81 1.77 -8.96 5.38
CA LEU A 81 2.88 -8.77 4.44
C LEU A 81 4.19 -9.43 4.92
N ASN A 82 4.49 -9.35 6.22
CA ASN A 82 5.67 -10.00 6.80
C ASN A 82 5.57 -11.53 6.79
N SER A 83 4.40 -12.08 7.13
CA SER A 83 4.23 -13.54 7.26
C SER A 83 4.07 -14.26 5.92
N ALA A 84 3.38 -13.66 4.96
CA ALA A 84 3.08 -14.30 3.68
C ALA A 84 4.24 -14.24 2.68
N HIS A 85 5.10 -13.22 2.78
CA HIS A 85 6.03 -12.89 1.69
C HIS A 85 7.47 -12.57 2.13
N ASP A 86 7.76 -12.63 3.44
CA ASP A 86 9.06 -12.31 4.06
C ASP A 86 9.63 -10.98 3.52
N LEU A 87 8.77 -9.95 3.46
CA LEU A 87 9.11 -8.71 2.79
C LEU A 87 10.05 -7.87 3.64
N PRO A 88 11.27 -7.58 3.15
CA PRO A 88 12.26 -6.84 3.92
C PRO A 88 11.91 -5.35 4.07
N PHE A 89 10.99 -4.81 3.28
CA PHE A 89 10.61 -3.39 3.29
C PHE A 89 9.13 -3.21 2.97
N ILE A 90 8.42 -2.39 3.75
CA ILE A 90 7.01 -2.03 3.52
C ILE A 90 6.88 -0.51 3.41
N LEU A 91 6.26 -0.02 2.35
CA LEU A 91 5.78 1.35 2.22
C LEU A 91 4.31 1.41 2.60
N CYS A 92 3.95 2.30 3.53
CA CYS A 92 2.62 2.35 4.13
C CYS A 92 1.97 3.71 3.92
N LEU A 93 0.75 3.69 3.38
CA LEU A 93 -0.24 4.75 3.48
C LEU A 93 -1.20 4.38 4.60
N LYS A 94 -1.06 5.05 5.75
CA LYS A 94 -1.93 4.79 6.90
C LYS A 94 -3.37 5.20 6.64
N THR A 95 -3.61 6.21 5.83
CA THR A 95 -4.94 6.64 5.40
C THR A 95 -4.81 7.00 3.93
N TYR A 96 -5.69 6.50 3.08
CA TYR A 96 -5.75 6.88 1.68
C TYR A 96 -6.49 8.22 1.50
N VAL A 97 -5.98 9.08 0.63
CA VAL A 97 -6.68 10.25 0.10
C VAL A 97 -6.45 10.32 -1.42
N SER A 98 -7.30 11.06 -2.15
CA SER A 98 -7.25 11.11 -3.62
C SER A 98 -5.88 11.51 -4.17
N GLU A 99 -5.18 12.44 -3.51
CA GLU A 99 -3.85 12.91 -3.93
C GLU A 99 -2.76 11.84 -3.81
N ASP A 100 -2.98 10.80 -2.99
CA ASP A 100 -2.03 9.70 -2.85
C ASP A 100 -1.95 8.87 -4.13
N PHE A 101 -2.96 8.88 -5.00
CA PHE A 101 -2.92 8.12 -6.26
C PHE A 101 -1.74 8.55 -7.13
N LEU A 102 -1.53 9.87 -7.29
CA LEU A 102 -0.38 10.41 -8.03
C LEU A 102 0.96 10.02 -7.39
N THR A 103 0.98 9.90 -6.07
CA THR A 103 2.16 9.46 -5.32
C THR A 103 2.43 7.98 -5.57
N LEU A 104 1.38 7.14 -5.61
CA LEU A 104 1.48 5.72 -5.94
C LEU A 104 2.03 5.53 -7.35
N GLU A 105 1.51 6.25 -8.35
CA GLU A 105 2.03 6.19 -9.73
C GLU A 105 3.54 6.46 -9.79
N LYS A 106 4.00 7.54 -9.13
CA LYS A 106 5.43 7.89 -9.08
C LYS A 106 6.27 6.82 -8.39
N VAL A 107 5.77 6.24 -7.30
CA VAL A 107 6.46 5.16 -6.57
C VAL A 107 6.56 3.91 -7.43
N PHE A 108 5.46 3.49 -8.06
CA PHE A 108 5.43 2.31 -8.94
C PHE A 108 6.39 2.49 -10.13
N ALA A 109 6.35 3.64 -10.81
CA ALA A 109 7.26 3.96 -11.90
C ALA A 109 8.74 3.97 -11.45
N SER A 110 9.03 4.52 -10.26
CA SER A 110 10.39 4.56 -9.71
C SER A 110 10.93 3.16 -9.39
N ILE A 111 10.08 2.28 -8.88
CA ILE A 111 10.44 0.89 -8.58
C ILE A 111 10.66 0.09 -9.87
N GLN A 112 9.85 0.31 -10.90
CA GLN A 112 9.97 -0.34 -12.20
C GLN A 112 11.30 -0.04 -12.89
N GLN A 113 11.74 1.22 -12.82
CA GLN A 113 12.99 1.66 -13.46
C GLN A 113 14.26 1.19 -12.73
N GLU A 114 14.14 0.38 -11.67
CA GLU A 114 15.22 -0.12 -10.79
C GLU A 114 16.22 0.97 -10.37
N LYS A 115 15.79 2.24 -10.37
CA LYS A 115 16.65 3.33 -9.95
C LYS A 115 16.98 3.09 -8.48
N GLY A 116 18.26 3.18 -8.10
CA GLY A 116 18.76 3.07 -6.73
C GLY A 116 18.14 4.05 -5.70
N ILE A 117 17.10 4.78 -6.10
CA ILE A 117 16.13 5.50 -5.28
C ILE A 117 15.70 4.61 -4.11
N VAL A 118 15.32 3.35 -4.35
CA VAL A 118 14.82 2.46 -3.28
C VAL A 118 15.86 2.25 -2.16
N THR A 119 17.15 2.15 -2.51
CA THR A 119 18.23 2.03 -1.52
C THR A 119 18.52 3.34 -0.77
N GLY A 120 18.35 4.51 -1.39
CA GLY A 120 18.50 5.82 -0.72
C GLY A 120 17.33 6.19 0.20
N LEU A 121 16.12 5.76 -0.16
CA LEU A 121 14.87 5.99 0.57
C LEU A 121 14.89 5.39 1.98
N PHE A 122 15.53 4.24 2.14
CA PHE A 122 15.61 3.50 3.40
C PHE A 122 16.82 3.88 4.27
N GLN A 123 17.79 4.62 3.73
CA GLN A 123 18.97 5.07 4.50
C GLN A 123 18.68 6.29 5.40
N LYS A 124 17.65 7.09 5.09
CA LYS A 124 17.37 8.38 5.78
C LYS A 124 16.10 8.40 6.64
N THR A 125 15.28 7.36 6.63
CA THR A 125 13.97 7.37 7.29
C THR A 125 14.00 6.77 8.70
N LYS A 126 13.48 7.53 9.66
CA LYS A 126 13.45 7.19 11.09
C LYS A 126 12.47 6.02 11.32
N ARG A 127 12.95 4.94 11.95
CA ARG A 127 12.20 3.70 12.23
C ARG A 127 10.94 3.97 13.06
N ILE A 128 9.77 3.50 12.59
CA ILE A 128 8.46 3.71 13.24
C ILE A 128 8.10 2.58 14.26
N VAL A 129 8.89 1.48 14.31
CA VAL A 129 8.82 0.25 15.17
C VAL A 129 8.47 -1.03 14.39
N GLN A 130 9.17 -2.13 14.76
CA GLN A 130 9.40 -3.43 14.08
C GLN A 130 9.85 -3.31 12.60
N LYS A 131 11.16 -3.49 12.41
CA LYS A 131 11.94 -3.70 11.16
C LYS A 131 11.21 -3.29 9.86
N ASN A 132 11.63 -2.15 9.31
CA ASN A 132 11.53 -1.78 7.88
C ASN A 132 10.13 -1.41 7.32
N VAL A 133 9.27 -0.76 8.11
CA VAL A 133 8.05 -0.10 7.62
C VAL A 133 8.25 1.42 7.53
N PHE A 134 7.88 2.01 6.39
CA PHE A 134 8.15 3.41 6.05
C PHE A 134 6.88 4.09 5.53
N SER A 135 6.73 5.40 5.76
CA SER A 135 5.63 6.18 5.19
C SER A 135 5.83 6.31 3.68
N LEU A 136 4.81 5.97 2.88
CA LEU A 136 4.86 6.10 1.42
C LEU A 136 4.97 7.58 0.98
N ARG A 137 4.33 8.51 1.69
CA ARG A 137 4.40 9.95 1.38
C ARG A 137 5.81 10.50 1.53
N GLY A 138 6.50 10.10 2.61
CA GLY A 138 7.87 10.54 2.89
C GLY A 138 8.91 10.00 1.91
N VAL A 139 8.54 9.07 1.02
CA VAL A 139 9.45 8.52 0.02
C VAL A 139 9.82 9.59 -1.01
N LEU A 140 8.86 10.38 -1.49
CA LEU A 140 9.12 11.34 -2.56
C LEU A 140 9.72 12.67 -2.10
N GLU A 141 9.65 12.96 -0.79
CA GLU A 141 10.21 14.19 -0.19
C GLU A 141 11.75 14.26 -0.27
N PHE A 142 12.42 13.15 -0.60
CA PHE A 142 13.89 13.07 -0.71
C PHE A 142 14.41 13.17 -2.15
N GLN A 143 13.57 13.54 -3.13
CA GLN A 143 13.96 13.66 -4.55
C GLN A 143 14.27 15.10 -5.01
N THR A 144 14.26 16.08 -4.11
CA THR A 144 14.67 17.48 -4.37
C THR A 144 16.04 17.80 -3.80
#